data_AF-A0A956CPY9-F1
#
_entry.id   AF-A0A956CPY9-F1
#
_cell.length_a   1.000
_cell.length_b   1.000
_cell.length_c   1.000
_cell.angle_alpha   90.00
_cell.angle_beta   90.00
_cell.angle_gamma   90.00
#
_symmetry.space_group_name_H-M   'P 1'
#
loop_
_entity.id
_entity.type
_entity.pdbx_description
1 polymer ?
#
loop_
_entity_poly.entity_id
_entity_poly.type
_entity_poly.pdbx_seq_one_letter_code
_entity_poly.pdbx_strand_id
1 'polypeptide(L)'
;MNQLVMAAPAAGVLALIFAFWRASWINRQDPGDARMQQIAGWIREGAMAFLKAEYTFLAAFVVGVAVLLGLANSGEGRSPLIAVSFVVGACASALSGYFGMRVATAANVRTTAAARTSLPNALQVAFSGGTVMGMCVVGLGLLGLGGLYLLYTGVVFAGGDHSNLALAINVLTGFSMGASSIALFARVGGGIYT
;
A
#
# COMPACT_ATOMS: atom_id res chain seq x y z
N MET A 1 -17.52 -22.23 -4.55
CA MET A 1 -16.99 -21.18 -3.66
C MET A 1 -15.53 -20.77 -3.97
N ASN A 2 -14.67 -21.66 -4.51
CA ASN A 2 -13.25 -21.35 -4.77
C ASN A 2 -12.95 -20.30 -5.85
N GLN A 3 -13.73 -20.21 -6.94
CA GLN A 3 -13.37 -19.33 -8.07
C GLN A 3 -13.45 -17.84 -7.72
N LEU A 4 -14.48 -17.43 -6.96
CA LEU A 4 -14.65 -16.04 -6.53
C LEU A 4 -13.57 -15.61 -5.51
N VAL A 5 -13.14 -16.53 -4.66
CA VAL A 5 -12.10 -16.26 -3.65
C VAL A 5 -10.72 -16.12 -4.30
N MET A 6 -10.41 -16.92 -5.32
CA MET A 6 -9.16 -16.79 -6.08
C MET A 6 -9.15 -15.56 -7.02
N ALA A 7 -10.32 -15.08 -7.42
CA ALA A 7 -10.44 -13.89 -8.26
C ALA A 7 -9.94 -12.61 -7.56
N ALA A 8 -10.09 -12.50 -6.24
CA ALA A 8 -9.65 -11.33 -5.48
C ALA A 8 -8.12 -11.09 -5.53
N PRO A 9 -7.26 -12.05 -5.14
CA PRO A 9 -5.80 -11.86 -5.25
C PRO A 9 -5.35 -11.78 -6.71
N ALA A 10 -6.00 -12.48 -7.65
CA ALA A 10 -5.71 -12.37 -9.08
C ALA A 10 -5.97 -10.95 -9.61
N ALA A 11 -7.11 -10.34 -9.25
CA ALA A 11 -7.42 -8.95 -9.56
C ALA A 11 -6.40 -7.98 -8.91
N GLY A 12 -5.95 -8.29 -7.70
CA GLY A 12 -4.88 -7.54 -7.03
C GLY A 12 -3.57 -7.55 -7.82
N VAL A 13 -3.14 -8.72 -8.31
CA VAL A 13 -1.96 -8.85 -9.18
C VAL A 13 -2.13 -8.07 -10.48
N LEU A 14 -3.29 -8.18 -11.15
CA LEU A 14 -3.57 -7.42 -12.36
C LEU A 14 -3.51 -5.90 -12.11
N ALA A 15 -4.02 -5.43 -10.97
CA ALA A 15 -3.95 -4.04 -10.60
C ALA A 15 -2.50 -3.56 -10.41
N LEU A 16 -1.64 -4.36 -9.80
CA LEU A 16 -0.21 -4.04 -9.64
C LEU A 16 0.55 -4.05 -10.97
N ILE A 17 0.24 -4.99 -11.88
CA ILE A 17 0.80 -5.01 -13.23
C ILE A 17 0.40 -3.72 -13.98
N PHE A 18 -0.87 -3.34 -13.89
CA PHE A 18 -1.35 -2.10 -14.50
C PHE A 18 -0.67 -0.87 -13.89
N ALA A 19 -0.54 -0.81 -12.56
CA ALA A 19 0.15 0.27 -11.87
C ALA A 19 1.61 0.39 -12.32
N PHE A 20 2.32 -0.73 -12.44
CA PHE A 20 3.69 -0.78 -12.92
C PHE A 20 3.81 -0.32 -14.39
N TRP A 21 2.89 -0.75 -15.24
CA TRP A 21 2.83 -0.33 -16.63
C TRP A 21 2.60 1.18 -16.77
N ARG A 22 1.64 1.74 -16.02
CA ARG A 22 1.38 3.19 -15.99
C ARG A 22 2.55 3.97 -15.41
N ALA A 23 3.17 3.50 -14.34
CA ALA A 23 4.38 4.11 -13.78
C ALA A 23 5.53 4.15 -14.80
N SER A 24 5.73 3.06 -15.54
CA SER A 24 6.72 2.97 -16.61
C SER A 24 6.41 3.94 -17.76
N TRP A 25 5.12 4.06 -18.13
CA TRP A 25 4.68 5.03 -19.13
C TRP A 25 4.93 6.48 -18.70
N ILE A 26 4.67 6.82 -17.42
CA ILE A 26 4.99 8.14 -16.86
C ILE A 26 6.50 8.37 -16.94
N ASN A 27 7.33 7.42 -16.51
CA ASN A 27 8.78 7.60 -16.50
C ASN A 27 9.39 7.86 -17.89
N ARG A 28 8.71 7.42 -18.96
CA ARG A 28 9.08 7.67 -20.36
C ARG A 28 8.70 9.06 -20.87
N GLN A 29 7.85 9.81 -20.17
CA GLN A 29 7.52 11.18 -20.57
C GLN A 29 8.69 12.11 -20.31
N ASP A 30 8.77 13.17 -21.13
CA ASP A 30 9.80 14.19 -21.04
C ASP A 30 9.81 14.85 -19.64
N PRO A 31 10.92 14.77 -18.89
CA PRO A 31 11.05 15.43 -17.60
C PRO A 31 11.27 16.95 -17.70
N GLY A 32 11.33 17.52 -18.91
CA GLY A 32 11.51 18.94 -19.13
C GLY A 32 12.98 19.38 -19.07
N ASP A 33 13.19 20.68 -18.89
CA ASP A 33 14.53 21.27 -18.91
C ASP A 33 15.38 20.94 -17.67
N ALA A 34 16.66 21.30 -17.72
CA ALA A 34 17.61 21.03 -16.64
C ALA A 34 17.20 21.66 -15.30
N ARG A 35 16.55 22.84 -15.33
CA ARG A 35 16.10 23.52 -14.11
C ARG A 35 14.91 22.79 -13.48
N MET A 36 13.97 22.33 -14.31
CA MET A 36 12.84 21.51 -13.87
C MET A 36 13.32 20.20 -13.22
N GLN A 37 14.29 19.54 -13.85
CA GLN A 37 14.88 18.31 -13.32
C GLN A 37 15.62 18.52 -12.00
N GLN A 38 16.35 19.63 -11.84
CA GLN A 38 17.02 19.98 -10.57
C GLN A 38 16.01 20.16 -9.43
N ILE A 39 14.96 20.97 -9.65
CA ILE A 39 13.92 21.20 -8.64
C ILE A 39 13.21 19.89 -8.29
N ALA A 40 12.87 19.09 -9.29
CA ALA A 40 12.25 17.77 -9.08
C ALA A 40 13.16 16.83 -8.28
N GLY A 41 14.48 16.91 -8.49
CA GLY A 41 15.48 16.20 -7.70
C GLY A 41 15.39 16.53 -6.22
N TRP A 42 15.42 17.82 -5.86
CA TRP A 42 15.31 18.27 -4.47
C TRP A 42 13.98 17.86 -3.82
N ILE A 43 12.87 17.98 -4.54
CA ILE A 43 11.55 17.54 -4.05
C ILE A 43 11.56 16.04 -3.78
N ARG A 44 12.08 15.24 -4.72
CA ARG A 44 12.14 13.79 -4.58
C ARG A 44 13.03 13.39 -3.40
N GLU A 45 14.21 14.00 -3.26
CA GLU A 45 15.11 13.72 -2.15
C GLU A 45 14.47 14.05 -0.80
N GLY A 46 13.86 15.24 -0.67
CA GLY A 46 13.15 15.64 0.55
C GLY A 46 11.98 14.71 0.89
N ALA A 47 11.15 14.36 -0.09
CA ALA A 47 10.02 13.46 0.09
C ALA A 47 10.46 12.05 0.53
N MET A 48 11.51 11.52 -0.09
CA MET A 48 12.04 10.19 0.28
C MET A 48 12.74 10.21 1.64
N ALA A 49 13.40 11.31 2.00
CA ALA A 49 14.00 11.49 3.33
C ALA A 49 12.91 11.55 4.42
N PHE A 50 11.83 12.30 4.18
CA PHE A 50 10.66 12.34 5.06
C PHE A 50 10.05 10.94 5.27
N LEU A 51 9.74 10.22 4.18
CA LEU A 51 9.20 8.86 4.28
C LEU A 51 10.11 7.92 5.06
N LYS A 52 11.42 8.01 4.85
CA LYS A 52 12.38 7.17 5.57
C LYS A 52 12.35 7.47 7.07
N ALA A 53 12.29 8.74 7.45
CA ALA A 53 12.19 9.14 8.85
C ALA A 53 10.87 8.65 9.46
N GLU A 54 9.74 8.94 8.82
CA GLU A 54 8.41 8.51 9.25
C GLU A 54 8.31 7.00 9.43
N TYR A 55 8.82 6.22 8.46
CA TYR A 55 8.75 4.76 8.50
C TYR A 55 9.66 4.16 9.58
N THR A 56 10.74 4.84 9.93
CA THR A 56 11.62 4.42 11.03
C THR A 56 10.88 4.47 12.37
N PHE A 57 10.14 5.56 12.64
CA PHE A 57 9.31 5.66 13.83
C PHE A 57 8.12 4.70 13.80
N LEU A 58 7.48 4.56 12.63
CA LEU A 58 6.35 3.63 12.48
C LEU A 58 6.74 2.17 12.66
N ALA A 59 7.95 1.77 12.28
CA ALA A 59 8.42 0.40 12.49
C ALA A 59 8.40 0.03 13.98
N ALA A 60 8.87 0.91 14.86
CA ALA A 60 8.84 0.68 16.31
C ALA A 60 7.39 0.55 16.83
N PHE A 61 6.48 1.40 16.36
CA PHE A 61 5.06 1.33 16.69
C PHE A 61 4.42 0.00 16.24
N VAL A 62 4.66 -0.41 14.98
CA VAL A 62 4.13 -1.66 14.42
C VAL A 62 4.62 -2.87 15.23
N VAL A 63 5.92 -2.91 15.58
CA VAL A 63 6.47 -3.99 16.40
C VAL A 63 5.81 -4.02 17.79
N GLY A 64 5.68 -2.87 18.45
CA GLY A 64 5.04 -2.78 19.76
C GLY A 64 3.58 -3.27 19.74
N VAL A 65 2.79 -2.82 18.77
CA VAL A 65 1.38 -3.24 18.63
C VAL A 65 1.27 -4.71 18.22
N ALA A 66 2.15 -5.21 17.35
CA ALA A 66 2.16 -6.62 16.97
C ALA A 66 2.41 -7.53 18.18
N VAL A 67 3.37 -7.18 19.05
CA VAL A 67 3.64 -7.92 20.29
C VAL A 67 2.41 -7.89 21.22
N LEU A 68 1.82 -6.71 21.43
CA LEU A 68 0.61 -6.58 22.27
C LEU A 68 -0.55 -7.40 21.72
N LEU A 69 -0.78 -7.37 20.40
CA LEU A 69 -1.83 -8.16 19.75
C LEU A 69 -1.56 -9.67 19.87
N GLY A 70 -0.31 -10.11 19.74
CA GLY A 70 0.06 -11.50 19.92
C GLY A 70 -0.21 -11.99 21.35
N LEU A 71 0.22 -11.24 22.36
CA LEU A 71 0.02 -11.57 23.77
C LEU A 71 -1.46 -11.53 24.16
N ALA A 72 -2.20 -10.49 23.75
CA ALA A 72 -3.62 -10.34 24.08
C ALA A 72 -4.53 -11.42 23.44
N ASN A 73 -4.08 -12.04 22.35
CA ASN A 73 -4.82 -13.07 21.62
C ASN A 73 -4.23 -14.48 21.80
N SER A 74 -3.44 -14.71 22.85
CA SER A 74 -2.87 -16.02 23.20
C SER A 74 -3.78 -16.92 24.06
N GLY A 75 -5.03 -16.51 24.33
CA GLY A 75 -5.99 -17.27 25.13
C GLY A 75 -6.83 -18.27 24.33
N GLU A 76 -7.60 -19.12 25.03
CA GLU A 76 -8.47 -20.13 24.39
C GLU A 76 -9.51 -19.48 23.46
N GLY A 77 -9.61 -19.98 22.22
CA GLY A 77 -10.52 -19.46 21.19
C GLY A 77 -10.03 -18.20 20.46
N ARG A 78 -8.80 -17.75 20.70
CA ARG A 78 -8.14 -16.65 19.96
C ARG A 78 -6.84 -17.14 19.34
N SER A 79 -6.40 -16.50 18.25
CA SER A 79 -5.19 -16.90 17.55
C SER A 79 -4.16 -15.77 17.54
N PRO A 80 -2.89 -16.03 17.92
CA PRO A 80 -1.81 -15.04 17.84
C PRO A 80 -1.49 -14.65 16.39
N LEU A 81 -2.04 -15.36 15.39
CA LEU A 81 -1.92 -15.04 13.97
C LEU A 81 -2.50 -13.67 13.61
N ILE A 82 -3.36 -13.08 14.46
CA ILE A 82 -3.82 -11.71 14.26
C ILE A 82 -2.68 -10.70 14.21
N ALA A 83 -1.59 -10.93 14.96
CA ALA A 83 -0.38 -10.11 14.91
C ALA A 83 0.32 -10.22 13.56
N VAL A 84 0.35 -11.42 12.95
CA VAL A 84 0.90 -11.64 11.61
C VAL A 84 0.08 -10.88 10.57
N SER A 85 -1.25 -11.01 10.61
CA SER A 85 -2.14 -10.26 9.72
C SER A 85 -1.95 -8.75 9.86
N PHE A 86 -1.79 -8.25 11.10
CA PHE A 86 -1.51 -6.84 11.38
C PHE A 86 -0.21 -6.37 10.72
N VAL A 87 0.88 -7.12 10.89
CA VAL A 87 2.17 -6.78 10.27
C VAL A 87 2.06 -6.79 8.74
N VAL A 88 1.41 -7.81 8.16
CA VAL A 88 1.20 -7.88 6.70
C VAL A 88 0.38 -6.69 6.19
N GLY A 89 -0.68 -6.30 6.91
CA GLY A 89 -1.48 -5.11 6.58
C GLY A 89 -0.70 -3.80 6.68
N ALA A 90 0.11 -3.65 7.74
CA ALA A 90 0.99 -2.51 7.91
C ALA A 90 2.03 -2.42 6.77
N CYS A 91 2.67 -3.54 6.41
CA CYS A 91 3.60 -3.60 5.29
C CYS A 91 2.94 -3.27 3.96
N ALA A 92 1.74 -3.80 3.69
CA ALA A 92 0.99 -3.50 2.46
C ALA A 92 0.67 -1.99 2.35
N SER A 93 0.24 -1.37 3.44
CA SER A 93 -0.04 0.07 3.50
C SER A 93 1.24 0.90 3.29
N ALA A 94 2.33 0.57 3.98
CA ALA A 94 3.63 1.25 3.83
C ALA A 94 4.19 1.11 2.40
N LEU A 95 4.12 -0.07 1.80
CA LEU A 95 4.56 -0.27 0.41
C LEU A 95 3.73 0.54 -0.58
N SER A 96 2.41 0.62 -0.37
CA SER A 96 1.53 1.41 -1.23
C SER A 96 1.88 2.90 -1.18
N GLY A 97 2.17 3.44 0.02
CA GLY A 97 2.61 4.83 0.21
C GLY A 97 3.96 5.10 -0.44
N TYR A 98 4.92 4.19 -0.27
CA TYR A 98 6.26 4.31 -0.87
C TYR A 98 6.22 4.34 -2.41
N PHE A 99 5.51 3.39 -3.03
CA PHE A 99 5.38 3.36 -4.49
C PHE A 99 4.59 4.57 -5.01
N GLY A 100 3.51 4.94 -4.32
CA GLY A 100 2.72 6.12 -4.64
C GLY A 100 3.57 7.40 -4.65
N MET A 101 4.37 7.63 -3.60
CA MET A 101 5.19 8.83 -3.50
C MET A 101 6.30 8.90 -4.56
N ARG A 102 6.94 7.76 -4.87
CA ARG A 102 7.93 7.69 -5.95
C ARG A 102 7.34 8.09 -7.30
N VAL A 103 6.13 7.62 -7.60
CA VAL A 103 5.48 7.91 -8.88
C VAL A 103 4.92 9.33 -8.90
N ALA A 104 4.36 9.82 -7.79
CA ALA A 104 3.88 11.19 -7.66
C ALA A 104 5.00 12.22 -7.90
N THR A 105 6.15 12.06 -7.22
CA THR A 105 7.30 12.95 -7.39
C THR A 105 7.85 12.92 -8.83
N ALA A 106 7.83 11.75 -9.48
CA ALA A 106 8.22 11.62 -10.89
C ALA A 106 7.18 12.22 -11.86
N ALA A 107 5.89 12.14 -11.56
CA ALA A 107 4.80 12.64 -12.39
C ALA A 107 4.69 14.17 -12.36
N ASN A 108 5.02 14.81 -11.23
CA ASN A 108 4.90 16.26 -11.06
C ASN A 108 5.68 17.04 -12.12
N VAL A 109 6.97 16.76 -12.26
CA VAL A 109 7.84 17.47 -13.21
C VAL A 109 7.42 17.23 -14.67
N ARG A 110 7.00 16.01 -14.99
CA ARG A 110 6.53 15.61 -16.33
C ARG A 110 5.17 16.24 -16.67
N THR A 111 4.32 16.43 -15.67
CA THR A 111 3.06 17.16 -15.81
C THR A 111 3.34 18.62 -16.15
N THR A 112 4.27 19.26 -15.44
CA THR A 112 4.70 20.63 -15.75
C THR A 112 5.30 20.72 -17.16
N ALA A 113 6.11 19.74 -17.57
CA ALA A 113 6.72 19.72 -18.90
C ALA A 113 5.64 19.57 -19.99
N ALA A 114 4.70 18.64 -19.81
CA ALA A 114 3.58 18.44 -20.72
C ALA A 114 2.68 19.70 -20.82
N ALA A 115 2.49 20.43 -19.72
CA ALA A 115 1.68 21.66 -19.67
C ALA A 115 2.24 22.78 -20.56
N ARG A 116 3.54 22.75 -20.89
CA ARG A 116 4.14 23.70 -21.86
C ARG A 116 3.65 23.47 -23.28
N THR A 117 3.17 22.26 -23.59
CA THR A 117 2.69 21.89 -24.93
C THR A 117 1.18 21.85 -25.02
N SER A 118 0.51 21.18 -24.08
CA SER A 118 -0.95 21.13 -24.05
C SER A 118 -1.49 20.78 -22.66
N LEU A 119 -2.61 21.40 -22.30
CA LEU A 119 -3.33 21.11 -21.07
C LEU A 119 -3.89 19.68 -21.02
N PRO A 120 -4.47 19.11 -22.11
CA PRO A 120 -4.95 17.73 -22.10
C PRO A 120 -3.84 16.71 -21.83
N ASN A 121 -2.64 16.90 -22.40
CA ASN A 121 -1.50 16.02 -22.15
C ASN A 121 -1.03 16.12 -20.69
N ALA A 122 -0.97 17.33 -20.14
CA ALA A 122 -0.63 17.53 -18.73
C ALA A 122 -1.61 16.82 -17.80
N LEU A 123 -2.92 16.98 -18.04
CA LEU A 123 -3.96 16.31 -17.28
C LEU A 123 -3.83 14.78 -17.40
N GLN A 124 -3.53 14.27 -18.59
CA GLN A 124 -3.32 12.84 -18.79
C GLN A 124 -2.16 12.33 -17.91
N VAL A 125 -1.02 13.03 -17.88
CA VAL A 125 0.13 12.63 -17.04
C VAL A 125 -0.21 12.73 -15.54
N ALA A 126 -0.85 13.82 -15.11
CA ALA A 126 -1.25 14.02 -13.73
C ALA A 126 -2.22 12.93 -13.24
N PHE A 127 -3.27 12.67 -14.02
CA PHE A 127 -4.25 11.63 -13.71
C PHE A 127 -3.61 10.24 -13.72
N SER A 128 -2.65 10.00 -14.60
CA SER A 128 -1.86 8.76 -14.61
C SER A 128 -1.08 8.57 -13.31
N GLY A 129 -0.47 9.63 -12.78
CA GLY A 129 0.21 9.58 -11.48
C GLY A 129 -0.75 9.18 -10.36
N GLY A 130 -1.94 9.78 -10.32
CA GLY A 130 -2.99 9.45 -9.34
C GLY A 130 -3.51 8.02 -9.47
N THR A 131 -3.74 7.54 -10.69
CA THR A 131 -4.20 6.16 -10.93
C THR A 131 -3.18 5.12 -10.48
N VAL A 132 -1.88 5.36 -10.64
CA VAL A 132 -0.86 4.43 -10.13
C VAL A 132 -0.95 4.30 -8.61
N MET A 133 -1.07 5.41 -7.89
CA MET A 133 -1.22 5.40 -6.43
C MET A 133 -2.45 4.60 -6.01
N GLY A 134 -3.61 4.84 -6.64
CA GLY A 134 -4.85 4.12 -6.34
C GLY A 134 -4.75 2.62 -6.62
N MET A 135 -4.15 2.25 -7.76
CA MET A 135 -3.99 0.85 -8.16
C MET A 135 -2.97 0.10 -7.29
N CYS A 136 -1.95 0.77 -6.76
CA CYS A 136 -1.05 0.18 -5.75
C CYS A 136 -1.79 -0.13 -4.44
N VAL A 137 -2.66 0.78 -3.96
CA VAL A 137 -3.46 0.58 -2.74
C VAL A 137 -4.44 -0.58 -2.91
N VAL A 138 -5.21 -0.58 -3.99
CA VAL A 138 -6.17 -1.66 -4.28
C VAL A 138 -5.45 -2.98 -4.52
N GLY A 139 -4.35 -2.97 -5.28
CA GLY A 139 -3.58 -4.16 -5.63
C GLY A 139 -2.98 -4.85 -4.41
N LEU A 140 -2.26 -4.10 -3.56
CA LEU A 140 -1.67 -4.64 -2.33
C LEU A 140 -2.73 -5.02 -1.30
N GLY A 141 -3.84 -4.28 -1.24
CA GLY A 141 -4.97 -4.60 -0.37
C GLY A 141 -5.64 -5.93 -0.72
N LEU A 142 -6.00 -6.12 -2.00
CA LEU A 142 -6.65 -7.35 -2.48
C LEU A 142 -5.71 -8.55 -2.45
N LEU A 143 -4.44 -8.37 -2.81
CA LEU A 143 -3.44 -9.43 -2.76
C LEU A 143 -3.15 -9.85 -1.31
N GLY A 144 -2.97 -8.88 -0.41
CA GLY A 144 -2.69 -9.14 1.01
C GLY A 144 -3.88 -9.78 1.72
N LEU A 145 -5.07 -9.17 1.64
CA LEU A 145 -6.26 -9.68 2.31
C LEU A 145 -6.74 -11.01 1.69
N GLY A 146 -6.79 -11.09 0.36
CA GLY A 146 -7.19 -12.31 -0.35
C GLY A 146 -6.19 -13.46 -0.16
N GLY A 147 -4.89 -13.16 -0.14
CA GLY A 147 -3.84 -14.13 0.14
C GLY A 147 -3.91 -14.66 1.57
N LEU A 148 -4.08 -13.78 2.57
CA LEU A 148 -4.26 -14.19 3.96
C LEU A 148 -5.56 -15.00 4.15
N TYR A 149 -6.64 -14.61 3.50
CA TYR A 149 -7.90 -15.36 3.56
C TYR A 149 -7.72 -16.78 3.04
N LEU A 150 -7.08 -16.96 1.87
CA LEU A 150 -6.79 -18.28 1.31
C LEU A 150 -5.86 -19.10 2.18
N LEU A 151 -4.84 -18.47 2.78
CA LEU A 151 -3.90 -19.15 3.67
C LEU A 151 -4.59 -19.64 4.94
N TYR A 152 -5.41 -18.79 5.58
CA TYR A 152 -6.09 -19.17 6.82
C TYR A 152 -7.22 -20.18 6.59
N THR A 153 -8.03 -20.00 5.56
CA THR A 153 -9.14 -20.93 5.26
C THR A 153 -8.70 -22.23 4.59
N GLY A 154 -7.60 -22.21 3.83
CA GLY A 154 -7.14 -23.35 3.06
C GLY A 154 -6.05 -24.19 3.72
N VAL A 155 -5.17 -23.59 4.52
CA VAL A 155 -3.98 -24.27 5.08
C VAL A 155 -4.00 -24.33 6.61
N VAL A 156 -4.36 -23.24 7.27
CA VAL A 156 -4.20 -23.13 8.74
C VAL A 156 -5.43 -23.65 9.51
N PHE A 157 -6.63 -23.37 9.03
CA PHE A 157 -7.88 -23.83 9.63
C PHE A 157 -8.61 -24.82 8.72
N ALA A 158 -7.85 -25.72 8.07
CA ALA A 158 -8.35 -26.72 7.16
C ALA A 158 -9.26 -27.73 7.91
N GLY A 159 -10.56 -27.43 7.96
CA GLY A 159 -11.59 -28.22 8.62
C GLY A 159 -12.84 -27.36 8.73
N GLY A 160 -13.86 -27.65 7.91
CA GLY A 160 -15.03 -26.79 7.64
C GLY A 160 -16.01 -26.56 8.80
N ASP A 161 -15.54 -26.45 10.04
CA ASP A 161 -16.37 -26.06 11.17
C ASP A 161 -16.63 -24.54 11.19
N HIS A 162 -17.85 -24.16 11.57
CA HIS A 162 -18.27 -22.75 11.62
C HIS A 162 -17.44 -21.89 12.60
N SER A 163 -16.87 -22.52 13.63
CA SER A 163 -15.92 -21.90 14.57
C SER A 163 -14.62 -21.44 13.91
N ASN A 164 -14.16 -22.16 12.88
CA ASN A 164 -12.91 -21.86 12.16
C ASN A 164 -13.04 -20.65 11.23
N LEU A 165 -14.22 -20.41 10.66
CA LEU A 165 -14.47 -19.22 9.85
C LEU A 165 -14.51 -17.95 10.70
N ALA A 166 -15.16 -18.00 11.87
CA ALA A 166 -15.19 -16.88 12.81
C ALA A 166 -13.78 -16.49 13.28
N LEU A 167 -12.94 -17.49 13.56
CA LEU A 167 -11.54 -17.28 13.93
C LEU A 167 -10.72 -16.71 12.77
N ALA A 168 -10.90 -17.20 11.54
CA ALA A 168 -10.23 -16.68 10.35
C ALA A 168 -10.60 -15.21 10.09
N ILE A 169 -11.88 -14.86 10.19
CA ILE A 169 -12.34 -13.47 10.06
C ILE A 169 -11.74 -12.59 11.16
N ASN A 170 -11.71 -13.07 12.41
CA ASN A 170 -11.10 -12.35 13.52
C ASN A 170 -9.62 -12.06 13.25
N VAL A 171 -8.86 -13.07 12.80
CA VAL A 171 -7.45 -12.91 12.43
C VAL A 171 -7.27 -11.93 11.24
N LEU A 172 -8.19 -11.92 10.27
CA LEU A 172 -8.18 -10.98 9.15
C LEU A 172 -8.45 -9.53 9.57
N THR A 173 -9.21 -9.29 10.64
CA THR A 173 -9.39 -7.92 11.16
C THR A 173 -8.07 -7.26 11.55
N GLY A 174 -7.07 -8.07 11.94
CA GLY A 174 -5.70 -7.61 12.17
C GLY A 174 -5.11 -6.90 10.95
N PHE A 175 -5.33 -7.41 9.73
CA PHE A 175 -4.85 -6.79 8.49
C PHE A 175 -5.42 -5.38 8.31
N SER A 176 -6.74 -5.22 8.47
CA SER A 176 -7.40 -3.93 8.36
C SER A 176 -6.91 -2.94 9.43
N MET A 177 -6.67 -3.42 10.65
CA MET A 177 -6.11 -2.63 11.74
C MET A 177 -4.69 -2.14 11.43
N GLY A 178 -3.83 -3.03 10.92
CA GLY A 178 -2.45 -2.69 10.53
C GLY A 178 -2.40 -1.70 9.39
N ALA A 179 -3.20 -1.93 8.34
CA ALA A 179 -3.26 -1.04 7.18
C ALA A 179 -3.76 0.37 7.56
N SER A 180 -4.81 0.43 8.39
CA SER A 180 -5.39 1.70 8.86
C SER A 180 -4.45 2.46 9.80
N SER A 181 -3.69 1.75 10.64
CA SER A 181 -2.73 2.38 11.55
C SER A 181 -1.66 3.14 10.77
N ILE A 182 -1.04 2.50 9.77
CA ILE A 182 -0.05 3.18 8.92
C ILE A 182 -0.69 4.33 8.14
N ALA A 183 -1.91 4.15 7.60
CA ALA A 183 -2.60 5.20 6.86
C ALA A 183 -2.91 6.43 7.73
N LEU A 184 -3.27 6.22 9.00
CA LEU A 184 -3.51 7.29 9.96
C LEU A 184 -2.25 8.12 10.17
N PHE A 185 -1.13 7.48 10.50
CA PHE A 185 0.13 8.18 10.72
C PHE A 185 0.65 8.85 9.46
N ALA A 186 0.57 8.19 8.30
CA ALA A 186 0.98 8.79 7.02
C ALA A 186 0.18 10.05 6.67
N ARG A 187 -1.12 10.10 7.02
CA ARG A 187 -1.94 11.31 6.81
C ARG A 187 -1.67 12.40 7.82
N VAL A 188 -1.55 12.05 9.10
CA VAL A 188 -1.33 13.04 10.17
C VAL A 188 0.10 13.58 10.12
N GLY A 189 1.10 12.70 10.05
CA GLY A 189 2.51 13.04 9.94
C GLY A 189 2.80 13.80 8.65
N GLY A 190 2.35 13.27 7.51
CA GLY A 190 2.45 13.96 6.22
C GLY A 190 1.73 15.32 6.21
N GLY A 191 0.52 15.39 6.77
CA GLY A 191 -0.29 16.62 6.79
C GLY A 191 0.26 17.72 7.72
N ILE A 192 1.05 17.37 8.74
CA ILE A 192 1.76 18.37 9.57
C ILE A 192 3.02 18.86 8.84
N TYR A 193 3.66 18.00 8.04
CA TYR A 193 4.87 18.34 7.32
C TYR A 193 4.62 19.29 6.14
N THR A 194 3.51 19.11 5.41
CA THR A 194 3.11 19.93 4.26
C THR A 194 2.42 21.21 4.65
#